data_AF-A0A7H4P348-F1
#
_entry.id   AF-A0A7H4P348-F1
#
_cell.length_a   1.000
_cell.length_b   1.000
_cell.length_c   1.000
_cell.angle_alpha   90.00
_cell.angle_beta   90.00
_cell.angle_gamma   90.00
#
_symmetry.space_group_name_H-M   'P 1'
#
loop_
_entity.id
_entity.type
_entity.pdbx_description
1 polymer ?
#
loop_
_entity_poly.entity_id
_entity_poly.type
_entity_poly.pdbx_seq_one_letter_code
_entity_poly.pdbx_strand_id
1 'polypeptide(L)'
;MCFFDEVNDWGIAALERAIEGLKCETAVHICYGYGIKANTDWKKTLGTEWRQYEEAFPKLQTSNIDIISLECHNSRVPMDLLELIRGKKVMVGAIDVATNTIETPEEVAATLRKALQFVEADKLYPSTNCGMAPLSRRVAAGKLQALSAGAEIIRRELQGK
;
A
#
# COMPACT_ATOMS: atom_id res chain seq x y z
N MET A 1 10.77 -7.16 -13.91
CA MET A 1 10.92 -6.11 -14.94
C MET A 1 9.83 -5.08 -14.66
N CYS A 2 10.17 -3.80 -14.65
CA CYS A 2 9.21 -2.71 -14.43
C CYS A 2 9.00 -2.01 -15.78
N PHE A 3 7.75 -1.66 -16.10
CA PHE A 3 7.30 -1.20 -17.43
C PHE A 3 6.78 0.24 -17.33
N PHE A 4 7.67 1.21 -17.09
CA PHE A 4 7.27 2.60 -16.81
C PHE A 4 6.77 3.32 -18.06
N ASP A 5 7.44 3.12 -19.20
CA ASP A 5 7.06 3.74 -20.46
C ASP A 5 5.66 3.29 -20.87
N GLU A 6 5.36 2.00 -20.75
CA GLU A 6 4.05 1.45 -21.09
C GLU A 6 2.93 1.90 -20.14
N VAL A 7 3.22 2.00 -18.83
CA VAL A 7 2.27 2.56 -17.85
C VAL A 7 1.89 3.98 -18.25
N ASN A 8 2.88 4.77 -18.65
CA ASN A 8 2.67 6.14 -19.06
C ASN A 8 1.98 6.25 -20.44
N ASP A 9 2.35 5.43 -21.40
CA ASP A 9 1.86 5.54 -22.78
C ASP A 9 0.41 5.07 -22.93
N TRP A 10 0.04 3.96 -22.27
CA TRP A 10 -1.30 3.39 -22.42
C TRP A 10 -1.87 2.74 -21.15
N GLY A 11 -1.05 2.40 -20.15
CA GLY A 11 -1.50 1.69 -18.95
C GLY A 11 -2.57 2.46 -18.16
N ILE A 12 -2.38 3.77 -17.95
CA ILE A 12 -3.37 4.61 -17.27
C ILE A 12 -4.65 4.75 -18.10
N ALA A 13 -4.55 4.90 -19.42
CA ALA A 13 -5.72 4.97 -20.28
C ALA A 13 -6.53 3.65 -20.29
N ALA A 14 -5.85 2.51 -20.24
CA ALA A 14 -6.49 1.21 -20.11
C ALA A 14 -7.19 1.06 -18.75
N LEU A 15 -6.58 1.58 -17.67
CA LEU A 15 -7.18 1.59 -16.34
C LEU A 15 -8.45 2.45 -16.30
N GLU A 16 -8.40 3.67 -16.84
CA GLU A 16 -9.56 4.56 -17.00
C GLU A 16 -10.70 3.88 -17.76
N ARG A 17 -10.37 3.20 -18.88
CA ARG A 17 -11.36 2.49 -19.67
C ARG A 17 -12.02 1.33 -18.90
N ALA A 18 -11.27 0.68 -18.01
CA ALA A 18 -11.78 -0.42 -17.19
C ALA A 18 -12.74 0.04 -16.08
N ILE A 19 -12.59 1.28 -15.60
CA ILE A 19 -13.45 1.86 -14.57
C ILE A 19 -14.58 2.74 -15.12
N GLU A 20 -14.62 2.93 -16.45
CA GLU A 20 -15.59 3.81 -17.10
C GLU A 20 -17.03 3.42 -16.75
N GLY A 21 -17.80 4.41 -16.28
CA GLY A 21 -19.23 4.25 -15.97
C GLY A 21 -19.53 3.68 -14.59
N LEU A 22 -18.53 3.22 -13.83
CA LEU A 22 -18.71 2.79 -12.44
C LEU A 22 -19.15 3.96 -11.56
N LYS A 23 -19.99 3.65 -10.57
CA LYS A 23 -20.51 4.59 -9.56
C LYS A 23 -20.06 4.22 -8.14
N CYS A 24 -19.43 3.07 -7.99
CA CYS A 24 -18.78 2.65 -6.75
C CYS A 24 -17.33 3.15 -6.72
N GLU A 25 -16.73 3.11 -5.53
CA GLU A 25 -15.31 3.43 -5.40
C GLU A 25 -14.45 2.42 -6.16
N THR A 26 -13.37 2.94 -6.73
CA THR A 26 -12.40 2.20 -7.54
C THR A 26 -11.05 2.22 -6.86
N ALA A 27 -10.35 1.08 -6.90
CA ALA A 27 -9.05 0.96 -6.29
C ALA A 27 -8.04 0.35 -7.26
N VAL A 28 -6.82 0.90 -7.26
CA VAL A 28 -5.66 0.28 -7.90
C VAL A 28 -4.71 -0.24 -6.84
N HIS A 29 -4.22 -1.46 -6.99
CA HIS A 29 -3.20 -2.04 -6.11
C HIS A 29 -1.89 -2.17 -6.85
N ILE A 30 -0.85 -1.52 -6.34
CA ILE A 30 0.51 -1.56 -6.88
C ILE A 30 1.43 -1.98 -5.74
N CYS A 31 2.14 -3.09 -5.92
CA CYS A 31 3.06 -3.62 -4.92
C CYS A 31 4.30 -4.22 -5.58
N TYR A 32 5.26 -4.64 -4.76
CA TYR A 32 6.48 -5.30 -5.21
C TYR A 32 6.32 -6.84 -5.25
N GLY A 33 5.08 -7.30 -5.36
CA GLY A 33 4.69 -8.68 -5.57
C GLY A 33 4.58 -9.53 -4.30
N TYR A 34 4.00 -10.73 -4.47
CA TYR A 34 3.84 -11.74 -3.42
C TYR A 34 5.17 -12.12 -2.74
N GLY A 35 5.07 -12.65 -1.51
CA GLY A 35 6.16 -13.22 -0.72
C GLY A 35 6.82 -14.50 -1.28
N ILE A 36 6.97 -14.61 -2.59
CA ILE A 36 7.63 -15.73 -3.25
C ILE A 36 9.12 -15.43 -3.47
N LYS A 37 9.93 -16.50 -3.52
CA LYS A 37 11.40 -16.39 -3.63
C LYS A 37 11.86 -15.46 -4.74
N ALA A 38 11.23 -15.54 -5.92
CA ALA A 38 11.52 -14.68 -7.05
C ALA A 38 11.41 -13.18 -6.72
N ASN A 39 10.35 -12.77 -6.02
CA ASN A 39 10.14 -11.37 -5.65
C ASN A 39 11.03 -10.95 -4.49
N THR A 40 11.26 -11.82 -3.50
CA THR A 40 12.16 -11.49 -2.39
C THR A 40 13.61 -11.33 -2.85
N ASP A 41 14.05 -12.11 -3.83
CA ASP A 41 15.40 -11.99 -4.40
C ASP A 41 15.50 -10.76 -5.32
N TRP A 42 14.46 -10.44 -6.09
CA TRP A 42 14.38 -9.18 -6.84
C TRP A 42 14.39 -7.94 -5.93
N LYS A 43 13.64 -7.96 -4.82
CA LYS A 43 13.63 -6.86 -3.83
C LYS A 43 15.02 -6.50 -3.31
N LYS A 44 15.93 -7.48 -3.20
CA LYS A 44 17.33 -7.24 -2.79
C LYS A 44 18.13 -6.47 -3.83
N THR A 45 17.74 -6.47 -5.10
CA THR A 45 18.44 -5.76 -6.18
C THR A 45 17.96 -4.33 -6.36
N LEU A 46 16.92 -3.88 -5.64
CA LEU A 46 16.28 -2.58 -5.80
C LEU A 46 16.98 -1.43 -5.04
N GLY A 47 18.16 -1.67 -4.45
CA GLY A 47 18.93 -0.63 -3.77
C GLY A 47 18.31 -0.16 -2.45
N THR A 48 18.71 1.03 -2.00
CA THR A 48 18.35 1.59 -0.68
C THR A 48 17.00 2.30 -0.66
N GLU A 49 16.51 2.79 -1.81
CA GLU A 49 15.20 3.43 -1.95
C GLU A 49 14.45 2.86 -3.14
N TRP A 50 13.17 2.54 -2.94
CA TRP A 50 12.29 2.03 -3.97
C TRP A 50 11.38 3.16 -4.46
N ARG A 51 11.84 3.91 -5.47
CA ARG A 51 11.19 5.13 -5.98
C ARG A 51 10.32 4.90 -7.23
N GLN A 52 10.00 3.64 -7.54
CA GLN A 52 9.24 3.27 -8.74
C GLN A 52 7.85 3.94 -8.79
N TYR A 53 7.29 4.30 -7.63
CA TYR A 53 6.02 5.01 -7.55
C TYR A 53 6.06 6.45 -8.08
N GLU A 54 7.23 7.12 -8.10
CA GLU A 54 7.35 8.51 -8.58
C GLU A 54 6.91 8.69 -10.03
N GLU A 55 7.12 7.67 -10.86
CA GLU A 55 6.77 7.69 -12.28
C GLU A 55 5.26 7.54 -12.52
N ALA A 56 4.55 6.81 -11.65
CA ALA A 56 3.14 6.48 -11.83
C ALA A 56 2.19 7.38 -11.04
N PHE A 57 2.62 7.86 -9.87
CA PHE A 57 1.78 8.62 -8.94
C PHE A 57 1.21 9.91 -9.52
N PRO A 58 1.96 10.74 -10.27
CA PRO A 58 1.39 11.95 -10.88
C PRO A 58 0.21 11.68 -11.83
N LYS A 59 0.27 10.59 -12.60
CA LYS A 59 -0.85 10.20 -13.47
C LYS A 59 -2.00 9.58 -12.69
N LEU A 60 -1.72 8.76 -11.68
CA LEU A 60 -2.77 8.21 -10.82
C LEU A 60 -3.49 9.29 -10.01
N GLN A 61 -2.77 10.32 -9.59
CA GLN A 61 -3.35 11.47 -8.90
C GLN A 61 -4.37 12.20 -9.75
N THR A 62 -4.11 12.31 -11.06
CA THR A 62 -5.01 12.96 -12.02
C THR A 62 -6.06 12.03 -12.62
N SER A 63 -5.97 10.72 -12.36
CA SER A 63 -6.93 9.71 -12.79
C SER A 63 -8.24 9.74 -11.99
N ASN A 64 -9.27 9.07 -12.50
CA ASN A 64 -10.55 8.85 -11.83
C ASN A 64 -10.52 7.71 -10.78
N ILE A 65 -9.36 7.10 -10.51
CA ILE A 65 -9.23 6.11 -9.44
C ILE A 65 -9.41 6.77 -8.08
N ASP A 66 -10.23 6.18 -7.21
CA ASP A 66 -10.53 6.76 -5.89
C ASP A 66 -9.49 6.40 -4.83
N ILE A 67 -8.99 5.15 -4.87
CA ILE A 67 -8.15 4.56 -3.83
C ILE A 67 -6.86 3.98 -4.44
N ILE A 68 -5.72 4.30 -3.82
CA ILE A 68 -4.42 3.74 -4.20
C ILE A 68 -3.92 2.83 -3.06
N SER A 69 -3.76 1.54 -3.35
CA SER A 69 -3.24 0.54 -2.41
C SER A 69 -1.77 0.24 -2.67
N LEU A 70 -0.97 0.35 -1.61
CA LEU A 70 0.49 0.37 -1.69
C LEU A 70 1.14 -0.57 -0.66
N GLU A 71 2.29 -1.09 -1.04
CA GLU A 71 3.23 -1.75 -0.13
C GLU A 71 4.07 -0.70 0.64
N CYS A 72 4.05 -0.74 1.98
CA CYS A 72 4.75 0.22 2.84
C CYS A 72 5.56 -0.46 3.96
N HIS A 73 4.95 -1.34 4.77
CA HIS A 73 5.59 -1.97 5.93
C HIS A 73 6.79 -2.82 5.53
N ASN A 74 7.92 -2.66 6.20
CA ASN A 74 9.22 -3.29 5.88
C ASN A 74 9.71 -3.10 4.43
N SER A 75 9.07 -2.20 3.67
CA SER A 75 9.54 -1.79 2.35
C SER A 75 10.61 -0.70 2.49
N ARG A 76 11.33 -0.46 1.39
CA ARG A 76 12.23 0.69 1.26
C ARG A 76 11.60 1.82 0.44
N VAL A 77 10.27 1.84 0.38
CA VAL A 77 9.52 2.91 -0.28
C VAL A 77 9.56 4.13 0.62
N PRO A 78 10.06 5.29 0.15
CA PRO A 78 10.00 6.52 0.90
C PRO A 78 8.53 6.93 1.14
N MET A 79 8.17 7.15 2.41
CA MET A 79 6.76 7.42 2.79
C MET A 79 6.29 8.80 2.30
N ASP A 80 7.21 9.72 2.07
CA ASP A 80 6.96 11.04 1.50
C ASP A 80 6.46 10.99 0.05
N LEU A 81 6.63 9.87 -0.67
CA LEU A 81 6.01 9.68 -1.98
C LEU A 81 4.47 9.72 -1.93
N LEU A 82 3.87 9.44 -0.77
CA LEU A 82 2.43 9.57 -0.57
C LEU A 82 1.95 11.01 -0.78
N GLU A 83 2.83 12.00 -0.65
CA GLU A 83 2.52 13.42 -0.93
C GLU A 83 2.09 13.64 -2.38
N LEU A 84 2.66 12.87 -3.33
CA LEU A 84 2.35 12.99 -4.76
C LEU A 84 0.91 12.59 -5.10
N ILE A 85 0.25 11.84 -4.22
CA ILE A 85 -1.14 11.39 -4.36
C ILE A 85 -2.06 11.98 -3.28
N ARG A 86 -1.65 13.10 -2.67
CA ARG A 86 -2.43 13.76 -1.62
C ARG A 86 -3.84 14.08 -2.12
N GLY A 87 -4.83 13.81 -1.27
CA GLY A 87 -6.25 13.98 -1.60
C GLY A 87 -6.94 12.72 -2.11
N LYS A 88 -6.21 11.70 -2.59
CA LYS A 88 -6.75 10.36 -2.83
C LYS A 88 -6.89 9.58 -1.51
N LYS A 89 -7.75 8.56 -1.50
CA LYS A 89 -7.74 7.57 -0.42
C LYS A 89 -6.53 6.66 -0.60
N VAL A 90 -5.85 6.34 0.49
CA VAL A 90 -4.63 5.51 0.45
C VAL A 90 -4.81 4.28 1.32
N MET A 91 -4.76 3.12 0.69
CA MET A 91 -4.67 1.82 1.37
C MET A 91 -3.21 1.52 1.71
N VAL A 92 -2.80 1.85 2.93
CA VAL A 92 -1.42 1.72 3.42
C VAL A 92 -1.17 0.28 3.87
N GLY A 93 -0.28 -0.43 3.17
CA GLY A 93 0.16 -1.76 3.56
C GLY A 93 0.95 -1.72 4.88
N ALA A 94 0.31 -2.10 5.98
CA ALA A 94 0.89 -2.12 7.32
C ALA A 94 1.29 -3.54 7.79
N ILE A 95 1.18 -4.54 6.90
CA ILE A 95 1.51 -5.95 7.14
C ILE A 95 2.42 -6.43 6.04
N ASP A 96 3.55 -7.03 6.41
CA ASP A 96 4.47 -7.67 5.50
C ASP A 96 4.04 -9.13 5.25
N VAL A 97 3.55 -9.39 4.04
CA VAL A 97 3.10 -10.72 3.62
C VAL A 97 4.23 -11.58 3.04
N ALA A 98 5.46 -11.08 3.00
CA ALA A 98 6.64 -11.82 2.58
C ALA A 98 7.35 -12.57 3.73
N THR A 99 6.83 -12.46 4.96
CA THR A 99 7.33 -13.16 6.14
C THR A 99 6.21 -13.90 6.89
N ASN A 100 6.58 -14.96 7.59
CA ASN A 100 5.68 -15.68 8.51
C ASN A 100 5.63 -15.06 9.91
N THR A 101 6.53 -14.12 10.23
CA THR A 101 6.49 -13.37 11.49
C THR A 101 5.24 -12.52 11.54
N ILE A 102 4.45 -12.65 12.61
CA ILE A 102 3.26 -11.82 12.83
C ILE A 102 3.71 -10.52 13.48
N GLU A 103 3.31 -9.39 12.89
CA GLU A 103 3.58 -8.05 13.40
C GLU A 103 2.91 -7.82 14.76
N THR A 104 3.49 -6.93 15.56
CA THR A 104 2.82 -6.42 16.76
C THR A 104 1.83 -5.30 16.40
N PRO A 105 0.80 -5.05 17.22
CA PRO A 105 -0.08 -3.89 17.03
C PRO A 105 0.69 -2.56 16.97
N GLU A 106 1.77 -2.42 17.75
CA GLU A 106 2.59 -1.22 17.80
C GLU A 106 3.41 -1.02 16.53
N GLU A 107 3.92 -2.09 15.90
CA GLU A 107 4.62 -2.04 14.61
C GLU A 107 3.68 -1.57 13.48
N VAL A 108 2.46 -2.10 13.48
CA VAL A 108 1.38 -1.65 12.58
C VAL A 108 1.08 -0.16 12.84
N ALA A 109 0.80 0.22 14.08
CA ALA A 109 0.48 1.60 14.45
C ALA A 109 1.61 2.57 14.08
N ALA A 110 2.88 2.19 14.29
CA ALA A 110 4.03 3.00 13.90
C ALA A 110 4.07 3.28 12.38
N THR A 111 3.69 2.30 11.56
CA THR A 111 3.60 2.47 10.10
C THR A 111 2.47 3.43 9.72
N LEU A 112 1.29 3.23 10.30
CA LEU A 112 0.13 4.09 10.05
C LEU A 112 0.39 5.54 10.51
N ARG A 113 1.05 5.73 11.66
CA ARG A 113 1.42 7.06 12.17
C ARG A 113 2.39 7.80 11.26
N LYS A 114 3.31 7.09 10.60
CA LYS A 114 4.18 7.68 9.58
C LYS A 114 3.38 8.11 8.36
N ALA A 115 2.46 7.26 7.89
CA ALA A 115 1.62 7.59 6.74
C ALA A 115 0.68 8.78 7.00
N LEU A 116 0.20 8.96 8.24
CA LEU A 116 -0.63 10.12 8.63
C LEU A 116 0.06 11.49 8.47
N GLN A 117 1.39 11.53 8.28
CA GLN A 117 2.09 12.78 7.97
C GLN A 117 1.81 13.25 6.52
N PHE A 118 1.46 12.32 5.64
CA PHE A 118 1.28 12.54 4.20
C PHE A 118 -0.17 12.31 3.72
N VAL A 119 -0.97 11.58 4.49
CA VAL A 119 -2.36 11.22 4.17
C VAL A 119 -3.28 11.71 5.28
N GLU A 120 -4.39 12.38 4.91
CA GLU A 120 -5.37 12.80 5.90
C GLU A 120 -6.04 11.59 6.57
N ALA A 121 -6.37 11.72 7.85
CA ALA A 121 -6.90 10.61 8.66
C ALA A 121 -8.20 10.01 8.10
N ASP A 122 -9.04 10.81 7.45
CA ASP A 122 -10.29 10.38 6.80
C ASP A 122 -10.07 9.65 5.46
N LYS A 123 -8.85 9.71 4.92
CA LYS A 123 -8.44 9.07 3.66
C LYS A 123 -7.46 7.93 3.85
N LEU A 124 -7.02 7.65 5.07
CA LEU A 124 -6.11 6.56 5.37
C LEU A 124 -6.89 5.25 5.64
N TYR A 125 -6.57 4.22 4.85
CA TYR A 125 -7.15 2.88 4.96
C TYR A 125 -6.04 1.90 5.35
N PRO A 126 -6.01 1.39 6.59
CA PRO A 126 -5.06 0.35 6.97
C PRO A 126 -5.27 -0.92 6.13
N SER A 127 -4.22 -1.43 5.50
CA SER A 127 -4.29 -2.60 4.60
C SER A 127 -3.06 -3.50 4.77
N THR A 128 -2.94 -4.53 3.93
CA THR A 128 -1.76 -5.41 3.83
C THR A 128 -0.93 -5.04 2.60
N ASN A 129 0.39 -5.31 2.62
CA ASN A 129 1.26 -4.99 1.48
C ASN A 129 0.85 -5.67 0.17
N CYS A 130 0.28 -6.88 0.25
CA CYS A 130 -0.25 -7.63 -0.88
C CYS A 130 -1.24 -8.70 -0.36
N GLY A 131 -1.67 -9.63 -1.22
CA GLY A 131 -2.51 -10.75 -0.85
C GLY A 131 -1.80 -11.80 0.01
N MET A 132 -2.57 -12.52 0.82
CA MET A 132 -2.07 -13.50 1.79
C MET A 132 -2.25 -14.97 1.34
N ALA A 133 -2.65 -15.20 0.09
CA ALA A 133 -2.91 -16.55 -0.44
C ALA A 133 -1.76 -17.57 -0.22
N PRO A 134 -0.47 -17.18 -0.26
CA PRO A 134 0.64 -18.10 0.03
C PRO A 134 0.86 -18.41 1.52
N LEU A 135 0.25 -17.65 2.43
CA LEU A 135 0.45 -17.80 3.88
C LEU A 135 -0.45 -18.89 4.45
N SER A 136 -0.01 -19.55 5.52
CA SER A 136 -0.89 -20.44 6.28
C SER A 136 -2.05 -19.64 6.89
N ARG A 137 -3.22 -20.27 7.05
CA ARG A 137 -4.39 -19.64 7.66
C ARG A 137 -4.10 -19.06 9.05
N ARG A 138 -3.28 -19.76 9.86
CA ARG A 138 -2.89 -19.30 11.20
C ARG A 138 -2.08 -18.01 11.14
N VAL A 139 -1.10 -17.95 10.26
CA VAL A 139 -0.27 -16.74 10.08
C VAL A 139 -1.13 -15.59 9.56
N ALA A 140 -1.96 -15.84 8.53
CA ALA A 140 -2.84 -14.81 7.98
C ALA A 140 -3.82 -14.25 9.03
N ALA A 141 -4.44 -15.11 9.83
CA ALA A 141 -5.34 -14.67 10.90
C ALA A 141 -4.63 -13.81 11.95
N GLY A 142 -3.44 -14.22 12.40
CA GLY A 142 -2.66 -13.45 13.38
C GLY A 142 -2.25 -12.07 12.85
N LYS A 143 -1.83 -12.00 11.59
CA LYS A 143 -1.50 -10.73 10.91
C LYS A 143 -2.71 -9.80 10.77
N LEU A 144 -3.90 -10.33 10.45
CA LEU A 144 -5.13 -9.54 10.39
C LEU A 144 -5.59 -9.05 11.78
N GLN A 145 -5.36 -9.84 12.83
CA GLN A 145 -5.56 -9.40 14.22
C GLN A 145 -4.62 -8.25 14.58
N ALA A 146 -3.33 -8.36 14.24
CA ALA A 146 -2.35 -7.29 14.43
C ALA A 146 -2.74 -6.01 13.68
N LEU A 147 -3.15 -6.13 12.40
CA LEU A 147 -3.61 -5.00 11.59
C LEU A 147 -4.78 -4.27 12.27
N SER A 148 -5.78 -5.02 12.72
CA SER A 148 -6.98 -4.46 13.36
C SER A 148 -6.65 -3.79 14.70
N ALA A 149 -5.80 -4.42 15.51
CA ALA A 149 -5.37 -3.88 16.79
C ALA A 149 -4.51 -2.61 16.64
N GLY A 150 -3.56 -2.60 15.70
CA GLY A 150 -2.75 -1.42 15.41
C GLY A 150 -3.55 -0.25 14.85
N ALA A 151 -4.54 -0.53 14.00
CA ALA A 151 -5.48 0.49 13.52
C ALA A 151 -6.32 1.09 14.65
N GLU A 152 -6.74 0.28 15.63
CA GLU A 152 -7.49 0.74 16.80
C GLU A 152 -6.65 1.66 17.70
N ILE A 153 -5.35 1.39 17.87
CA ILE A 153 -4.44 2.28 18.60
C ILE A 153 -4.46 3.68 17.98
N ILE A 154 -4.26 3.77 16.66
CA ILE A 154 -4.27 5.05 15.94
C ILE A 154 -5.64 5.73 16.02
N ARG A 155 -6.73 4.97 15.93
CA ARG A 155 -8.08 5.50 16.05
C ARG A 155 -8.31 6.17 17.41
N ARG A 156 -7.81 5.59 18.50
CA ARG A 156 -7.90 6.18 19.85
C ARG A 156 -7.08 7.45 19.98
N GLU A 157 -5.84 7.43 19.49
CA GLU A 157 -4.96 8.60 19.46
C GLU A 157 -5.61 9.79 18.74
N LEU A 158 -6.21 9.55 17.58
CA LEU A 158 -6.92 10.58 16.81
C LEU A 158 -8.19 11.11 17.50
N GLN A 159 -8.80 10.31 18.38
CA GLN A 159 -9.95 10.72 19.19
C GLN A 159 -9.55 11.39 20.52
N GLY A 160 -8.25 11.52 20.80
CA GLY A 160 -7.74 12.02 22.09
C GLY A 160 -8.05 11.10 23.27
N LYS A 161 -8.17 9.78 23.01
CA LYS A 161 -8.46 8.74 24.01
C LYS A 161 -7.25 7.87 24.32
#